data_AF-A0A7W9XH38-F1
#
_entry.id   AF-A0A7W9XH38-F1
#
_cell.length_a   1.000
_cell.length_b   1.000
_cell.length_c   1.000
_cell.angle_alpha   90.00
_cell.angle_beta   90.00
_cell.angle_gamma   90.00
#
_symmetry.space_group_name_H-M   'P 1'
#
loop_
_entity.id
_entity.type
_entity.pdbx_description
1 polymer ?
#
loop_
_entity_poly.entity_id
_entity_poly.type
_entity_poly.pdbx_seq_one_letter_code
_entity_poly.pdbx_strand_id
1 'polypeptide(L)'
;MDVLLATRKDFLLGPWIADARNWGTTPVEKTLYERNARNLITLWGDEHSPLHEYSCRQWSGLLTDFYLVRWQKFFGMLHNSLNDGKEPDLPAFEQAISKWEWQWVNTQKGFPVNTSGKSTVVVKQLYNKYRTVMTTDLN
;
A
#
# COMPACT_ATOMS: atom_id res chain seq x y z
N MET A 1 -11.51 2.61 1.85
CA MET A 1 -11.14 1.54 0.91
C MET A 1 -10.60 0.31 1.64
N ASP A 2 -9.54 0.43 2.45
CA ASP A 2 -8.91 -0.73 3.14
C ASP A 2 -9.91 -1.59 3.94
N VAL A 3 -10.76 -0.95 4.76
CA VAL A 3 -11.82 -1.65 5.53
C VAL A 3 -12.79 -2.44 4.64
N LEU A 4 -13.06 -2.00 3.41
CA LEU A 4 -13.90 -2.77 2.48
C LEU A 4 -13.18 -4.02 2.01
N LEU A 5 -11.90 -3.90 1.65
CA LEU A 5 -11.07 -5.01 1.21
C LEU A 5 -10.88 -6.05 2.33
N ALA A 6 -10.82 -5.61 3.59
CA ALA A 6 -10.74 -6.48 4.76
C ALA A 6 -11.92 -7.47 4.88
N THR A 7 -13.04 -7.21 4.19
CA THR A 7 -14.24 -8.05 4.26
C THR A 7 -14.15 -9.31 3.39
N ARG A 8 -13.11 -9.46 2.55
CA ARG A 8 -12.93 -10.59 1.64
C ARG A 8 -11.51 -11.16 1.72
N LYS A 9 -11.41 -12.49 1.84
CA LYS A 9 -10.13 -13.21 2.00
C LYS A 9 -9.18 -12.94 0.83
N ASP A 10 -9.71 -12.92 -0.38
CA ASP A 10 -8.93 -12.71 -1.63
C ASP A 10 -8.28 -11.33 -1.73
N PHE A 11 -8.68 -10.39 -0.86
CA PHE A 11 -8.15 -9.03 -0.82
C PHE A 11 -7.34 -8.74 0.44
N LEU A 12 -6.86 -9.77 1.14
CA LEU A 12 -6.00 -9.59 2.32
C LEU A 12 -4.53 -9.75 1.94
N LEU A 13 -3.67 -8.83 2.39
CA LEU A 13 -2.22 -8.98 2.29
C LEU A 13 -1.70 -10.08 3.24
N GLY A 14 -2.35 -10.29 4.39
CA GLY A 14 -1.90 -11.23 5.40
C GLY A 14 -1.71 -12.67 4.93
N PRO A 15 -2.69 -13.29 4.26
CA PRO A 15 -2.53 -14.64 3.70
C PRO A 15 -1.35 -14.73 2.73
N TRP A 16 -1.18 -13.75 1.82
CA TRP A 16 -0.04 -13.72 0.89
C TRP A 16 1.32 -13.75 1.59
N ILE A 17 1.49 -12.89 2.61
CA ILE A 17 2.75 -12.82 3.38
C ILE A 17 2.93 -14.06 4.25
N ALA A 18 1.86 -14.55 4.90
CA ALA A 18 1.90 -15.73 5.74
C ALA A 18 2.27 -16.98 4.93
N ASP A 19 1.67 -17.16 3.74
CA ASP A 19 1.96 -18.27 2.85
C ASP A 19 3.41 -18.23 2.38
N ALA A 20 3.92 -17.06 1.97
CA ALA A 20 5.32 -16.91 1.59
C ALA A 20 6.27 -17.31 2.74
N ARG A 21 5.99 -16.88 3.97
CA ARG A 21 6.78 -17.30 5.15
C ARG A 21 6.66 -18.80 5.43
N ASN A 22 5.49 -19.40 5.23
CA ASN A 22 5.27 -20.83 5.49
C ASN A 22 6.03 -21.74 4.52
N TRP A 23 6.43 -21.23 3.35
CA TRP A 23 7.25 -21.97 2.40
C TRP A 23 8.72 -22.07 2.81
N GLY A 24 9.20 -21.18 3.71
CA GLY A 24 10.56 -21.24 4.22
C GLY A 24 10.71 -22.21 5.39
N THR A 25 11.82 -22.93 5.45
CA THR A 25 12.11 -23.89 6.53
C THR A 25 12.88 -23.24 7.68
N THR A 26 13.82 -22.34 7.37
CA THR A 26 14.64 -21.63 8.36
C THR A 26 14.18 -20.18 8.56
N PRO A 27 14.47 -19.53 9.70
CA PRO A 27 14.14 -18.11 9.90
C PRO A 27 14.67 -17.17 8.80
N VAL A 28 15.84 -17.50 8.23
CA VAL A 28 16.45 -16.77 7.13
C VAL A 28 15.61 -16.92 5.84
N GLU A 29 15.21 -18.14 5.50
CA GLU A 29 14.35 -18.39 4.33
C GLU A 29 12.98 -17.72 4.48
N LYS A 30 12.36 -17.77 5.66
CA LYS A 30 11.06 -17.11 5.90
C LYS A 30 11.16 -15.60 5.70
N THR A 31 12.26 -14.99 6.17
CA THR A 31 12.55 -13.57 5.97
C THR A 31 12.74 -13.24 4.49
N LEU A 32 13.51 -14.06 3.77
CA LEU A 32 13.76 -13.91 2.34
C LEU A 32 12.45 -14.01 1.53
N TYR A 33 11.58 -14.98 1.83
CA TYR A 33 10.33 -15.18 1.11
C TYR A 33 9.31 -14.09 1.39
N GLU A 34 9.23 -13.58 2.62
CA GLU A 34 8.43 -12.37 2.90
C GLU A 34 8.93 -11.17 2.09
N ARG A 35 10.24 -10.93 2.05
CA ARG A 35 10.83 -9.86 1.24
C ARG A 35 10.46 -10.02 -0.23
N ASN A 36 10.62 -11.22 -0.79
CA ASN A 36 10.27 -11.51 -2.17
C ASN A 36 8.77 -11.28 -2.44
N ALA A 37 7.91 -11.71 -1.52
CA ALA A 37 6.46 -11.55 -1.61
C ALA A 37 6.03 -10.07 -1.56
N ARG A 38 6.66 -9.26 -0.71
CA ARG A 38 6.48 -7.79 -0.69
C ARG A 38 6.93 -7.16 -1.98
N ASN A 39 8.15 -7.51 -2.42
CA ASN A 39 8.76 -6.91 -3.60
C ASN A 39 7.95 -7.17 -4.87
N LEU A 40 7.47 -8.41 -5.06
CA LEU A 40 6.75 -8.82 -6.25
C LEU A 40 5.48 -8.00 -6.50
N ILE A 41 4.81 -7.52 -5.45
CA ILE A 41 3.55 -6.76 -5.54
C ILE A 41 3.73 -5.24 -5.43
N THR A 42 4.97 -4.75 -5.29
CA THR A 42 5.30 -3.32 -5.25
C THR A 42 6.40 -2.98 -6.26
N LEU A 43 7.68 -3.06 -5.91
CA LEU A 43 8.79 -2.56 -6.72
C LEU A 43 9.19 -3.52 -7.86
N TRP A 44 8.84 -4.80 -7.76
CA TRP A 44 9.13 -5.89 -8.71
C TRP A 44 10.64 -6.22 -8.87
N GLY A 45 11.52 -5.25 -8.63
CA GLY A 45 12.97 -5.34 -8.65
C GLY A 45 13.58 -4.61 -7.46
N ASP A 46 14.74 -3.98 -7.63
CA ASP A 46 15.36 -3.16 -6.58
C ASP A 46 14.70 -1.76 -6.45
N GLU A 47 15.29 -0.90 -5.63
CA GLU A 47 14.88 0.50 -5.42
C GLU A 47 14.71 1.30 -6.73
N HIS A 48 15.45 0.95 -7.78
CA HIS A 48 15.48 1.69 -9.05
C HIS A 48 14.80 0.93 -10.19
N SER A 49 14.02 -0.11 -9.86
CA SER A 49 13.31 -0.94 -10.81
C SER A 49 12.34 -0.11 -11.67
N PRO A 50 12.44 -0.18 -13.01
CA PRO A 50 11.49 0.48 -13.91
C PRO A 50 10.11 -0.24 -13.93
N LEU A 51 10.00 -1.40 -13.28
CA LEU A 51 8.77 -2.19 -13.18
C LEU A 51 8.02 -1.93 -11.86
N HIS A 52 8.34 -0.82 -11.21
CA HIS A 52 7.61 -0.32 -10.04
C HIS A 52 6.10 -0.30 -10.31
N GLU A 53 5.33 -0.86 -9.38
CA GLU A 53 3.87 -1.00 -9.42
C GLU A 53 3.29 -1.92 -10.49
N TYR A 54 4.12 -2.68 -11.22
CA TYR A 54 3.64 -3.55 -12.29
C TYR A 54 2.59 -4.58 -11.83
N SER A 55 2.76 -5.15 -10.64
CA SER A 55 1.86 -6.15 -10.03
C SER A 55 1.12 -5.58 -8.83
N CYS A 56 0.79 -4.28 -8.86
CA CYS A 56 0.08 -3.60 -7.78
C CYS A 56 -1.22 -4.33 -7.41
N ARG A 57 -1.55 -4.31 -6.11
CA ARG A 57 -2.75 -4.99 -5.59
C ARG A 57 -3.59 -4.05 -4.73
N GLN A 58 -4.89 -4.11 -4.91
CA GLN A 58 -5.85 -3.50 -3.99
C GLN A 58 -6.12 -4.47 -2.86
N TRP A 59 -5.17 -4.59 -1.93
CA TRP A 59 -5.28 -5.46 -0.76
C TRP A 59 -5.34 -4.67 0.54
N SER A 60 -6.19 -5.12 1.47
CA SER A 60 -6.20 -4.63 2.85
C SER A 60 -4.87 -4.96 3.52
N GLY A 61 -4.38 -4.01 4.32
CA GLY A 61 -3.01 -4.01 4.81
C GLY A 61 -2.09 -3.28 3.85
N LEU A 62 -2.03 -3.67 2.57
CA LEU A 62 -1.17 -3.01 1.58
C LEU A 62 -1.62 -1.55 1.31
N LEU A 63 -2.93 -1.32 1.18
CA LEU A 63 -3.45 0.04 0.99
C LEU A 63 -3.09 0.97 2.15
N THR A 64 -3.21 0.51 3.40
CA THR A 64 -2.93 1.34 4.57
C THR A 64 -1.43 1.48 4.86
N ASP A 65 -0.68 0.38 4.70
CA ASP A 65 0.71 0.32 5.15
C ASP A 65 1.71 0.81 4.09
N PHE A 66 1.34 0.73 2.81
CA PHE A 66 2.18 1.13 1.70
C PHE A 66 1.60 2.34 0.95
N TYR A 67 0.45 2.17 0.28
CA TYR A 67 -0.08 3.20 -0.62
C TYR A 67 -0.54 4.47 0.10
N LEU A 68 -1.21 4.36 1.24
CA LEU A 68 -1.64 5.52 2.03
C LEU A 68 -0.44 6.34 2.49
N VAL A 69 0.63 5.69 2.94
CA VAL A 69 1.85 6.39 3.40
C VAL A 69 2.51 7.13 2.25
N ARG A 70 2.53 6.55 1.03
CA ARG A 70 3.02 7.24 -0.17
C ARG A 70 2.22 8.52 -0.46
N TRP A 71 0.89 8.42 -0.44
CA TRP A 71 0.02 9.59 -0.61
C TRP A 71 0.25 10.65 0.48
N GLN A 72 0.37 10.23 1.74
CA GLN A 72 0.65 11.16 2.84
C GLN A 72 2.00 11.88 2.66
N LYS A 73 3.04 11.16 2.24
CA LYS A 73 4.35 11.76 1.95
C LYS A 73 4.28 12.75 0.79
N PHE A 74 3.56 12.40 -0.28
CA PHE A 74 3.36 13.27 -1.44
C PHE A 74 2.62 14.55 -1.05
N PHE A 75 1.47 14.45 -0.39
CA PHE A 75 0.72 15.62 0.06
C PHE A 75 1.47 16.44 1.11
N GLY A 76 2.25 15.79 1.97
CA GLY A 76 3.12 16.48 2.93
C GLY A 76 4.18 17.32 2.23
N MET A 77 4.81 16.78 1.18
CA MET A 77 5.76 17.52 0.34
C MET A 77 5.09 18.72 -0.34
N LEU A 78 3.92 18.53 -0.97
CA LEU A 78 3.19 19.62 -1.62
C LEU A 78 2.76 20.71 -0.62
N HIS A 79 2.31 20.31 0.57
CA HIS A 79 1.91 21.24 1.62
C HIS A 79 3.10 22.10 2.09
N ASN A 80 4.28 21.50 2.24
CA ASN A 80 5.50 22.24 2.60
C ASN A 80 5.90 23.23 1.50
N SER A 81 5.88 22.81 0.24
CA SER A 81 6.14 23.68 -0.92
C SER A 81 5.21 24.89 -0.96
N LEU A 82 3.91 24.69 -0.72
CA LEU A 82 2.93 25.78 -0.64
C LEU A 82 3.24 26.75 0.51
N ASN A 83 3.55 26.24 1.71
CA ASN A 83 3.86 27.07 2.87
C ASN A 83 5.15 27.88 2.67
N ASP A 84 6.15 27.30 2.00
CA ASP A 84 7.45 27.93 1.74
C ASP A 84 7.42 28.86 0.51
N GLY A 85 6.33 28.88 -0.26
CA GLY A 85 6.21 29.64 -1.50
C GLY A 85 7.18 29.17 -2.59
N LYS A 86 7.49 27.87 -2.63
CA LYS A 86 8.44 27.25 -3.56
C LYS A 86 7.76 26.17 -4.39
N GLU A 87 8.28 25.94 -5.58
CA GLU A 87 7.86 24.80 -6.39
C GLU A 87 8.23 23.46 -5.72
N PRO A 88 7.38 22.43 -5.83
CA PRO A 88 7.70 21.05 -5.46
C PRO A 88 8.95 20.50 -6.15
N ASP A 89 9.91 19.98 -5.36
CA ASP A 89 11.05 19.22 -5.88
C ASP A 89 10.66 17.75 -6.08
N LEU A 90 10.03 17.47 -7.24
CA LEU A 90 9.60 16.12 -7.60
C LEU A 90 10.78 15.13 -7.75
N PRO A 91 11.91 15.47 -8.40
CA PRO A 91 13.06 14.57 -8.46
C PRO A 91 13.59 14.15 -7.08
N ALA A 92 13.68 15.08 -6.12
CA ALA A 92 14.08 14.74 -4.76
C ALA A 92 13.03 13.87 -4.05
N PHE A 93 11.73 14.14 -4.28
CA PHE A 93 10.65 13.32 -3.75
C PHE A 93 10.71 11.88 -4.29
N GLU A 94 10.89 11.69 -5.60
CA GLU A 94 11.00 10.37 -6.22
C GLU A 94 12.16 9.55 -5.63
N GLN A 95 13.31 10.18 -5.41
CA GLN A 95 14.45 9.52 -4.74
C GLN A 95 14.16 9.20 -3.27
N ALA A 96 13.40 10.04 -2.57
CA ALA A 96 13.08 9.81 -1.16
C ALA A 96 12.02 8.72 -1.00
N ILE A 97 11.03 8.67 -1.90
CA ILE A 97 9.95 7.69 -1.83
C ILE A 97 10.46 6.31 -2.25
N SER A 98 11.30 6.18 -3.28
CA SER A 98 11.91 4.90 -3.69
C SER A 98 12.69 4.25 -2.55
N LYS A 99 13.50 5.03 -1.84
CA LYS A 99 14.26 4.56 -0.66
C LYS A 99 13.34 4.04 0.44
N TRP A 100 12.27 4.76 0.71
CA TRP A 100 11.29 4.36 1.71
C TRP A 100 10.53 3.10 1.30
N GLU A 101 10.15 2.98 0.02
CA GLU A 101 9.48 1.79 -0.52
C GLU A 101 10.40 0.56 -0.43
N TRP A 102 11.69 0.73 -0.74
CA TRP A 102 12.69 -0.34 -0.59
C TRP A 102 12.89 -0.73 0.87
N GLN A 103 12.90 0.22 1.79
CA GLN A 103 12.90 -0.07 3.23
C GLN A 103 11.68 -0.87 3.62
N TRP A 104 10.48 -0.49 3.16
CA TRP A 104 9.23 -1.20 3.43
C TRP A 104 9.29 -2.66 2.97
N VAL A 105 9.82 -2.93 1.76
CA VAL A 105 10.05 -4.28 1.23
C VAL A 105 10.94 -5.12 2.16
N ASN A 106 11.91 -4.50 2.82
CA ASN A 106 12.86 -5.17 3.72
C ASN A 106 12.41 -5.23 5.19
N THR A 107 11.23 -4.69 5.53
CA THR A 107 10.66 -4.84 6.88
C THR A 107 10.02 -6.21 7.09
N GLN A 108 9.87 -6.60 8.36
CA GLN A 108 9.05 -7.75 8.76
C GLN A 108 7.87 -7.25 9.59
N LYS A 109 6.66 -7.56 9.13
CA LYS A 109 5.42 -7.14 9.79
C LYS A 109 4.30 -8.13 9.51
N GLY A 110 3.63 -8.59 10.58
CA GLY A 110 2.42 -9.41 10.46
C GLY A 110 1.20 -8.59 10.03
N PHE A 111 0.34 -9.20 9.22
CA PHE A 111 -0.94 -8.63 8.80
C PHE A 111 -2.09 -9.61 9.11
N PRO A 112 -3.33 -9.11 9.29
CA PRO A 112 -4.48 -9.98 9.53
C PRO A 112 -4.68 -11.02 8.41
N VAL A 113 -4.86 -12.28 8.79
CA VAL A 113 -5.11 -13.41 7.86
C VAL A 113 -6.59 -13.79 7.73
N ASN A 114 -7.42 -13.28 8.64
CA ASN A 114 -8.86 -13.50 8.65
C ASN A 114 -9.58 -12.23 8.22
N THR A 115 -10.73 -12.40 7.59
CA THR A 115 -11.58 -11.27 7.18
C THR A 115 -12.20 -10.57 8.40
N SER A 116 -12.57 -9.31 8.21
CA SER A 116 -13.29 -8.53 9.21
C SER A 116 -14.35 -7.64 8.56
N GLY A 117 -15.49 -7.50 9.24
CA GLY A 117 -16.62 -6.68 8.78
C GLY A 117 -17.55 -7.37 7.78
N LYS A 118 -18.58 -6.62 7.33
CA LYS A 118 -19.57 -7.07 6.33
C LYS A 118 -19.52 -6.17 5.11
N SER A 119 -19.22 -6.73 3.94
CA SER A 119 -19.06 -5.96 2.68
C SER A 119 -20.26 -5.06 2.37
N THR A 120 -21.48 -5.58 2.52
CA THR A 120 -22.72 -4.82 2.26
C THR A 120 -22.91 -3.61 3.17
N VAL A 121 -22.41 -3.67 4.41
CA VAL A 121 -22.46 -2.54 5.35
C VAL A 121 -21.42 -1.49 4.97
N VAL A 122 -20.18 -1.91 4.72
CA VAL A 122 -19.08 -0.99 4.40
C VAL A 122 -19.31 -0.30 3.05
N VAL A 123 -19.81 -1.00 2.03
CA VAL A 123 -20.14 -0.40 0.73
C VAL A 123 -21.19 0.70 0.88
N LYS A 124 -22.26 0.47 1.67
CA LYS A 124 -23.29 1.50 1.92
C LYS A 124 -22.70 2.74 2.62
N GLN A 125 -21.81 2.54 3.59
CA GLN A 125 -21.13 3.65 4.27
C GLN A 125 -20.26 4.47 3.30
N LEU A 126 -19.47 3.79 2.46
CA LEU A 126 -18.64 4.46 1.46
C LEU A 126 -19.49 5.19 0.42
N TYR A 127 -20.55 4.55 -0.09
CA TYR A 127 -21.48 5.16 -1.03
C TYR A 127 -22.05 6.45 -0.44
N ASN A 128 -22.65 6.40 0.75
CA ASN A 128 -23.26 7.57 1.38
C ASN A 128 -22.25 8.70 1.63
N LYS A 129 -21.00 8.36 1.96
CA LYS A 129 -19.94 9.35 2.23
C LYS A 129 -19.45 10.05 0.97
N TYR A 130 -19.20 9.30 -0.10
CA TYR A 130 -18.48 9.82 -1.28
C TYR A 130 -19.39 10.14 -2.46
N ARG A 131 -20.58 9.52 -2.55
CA ARG A 131 -21.47 9.67 -3.72
C ARG A 131 -21.87 11.11 -3.96
N THR A 132 -22.17 11.87 -2.90
CA THR A 132 -22.63 13.26 -2.99
C THR A 132 -21.54 14.19 -3.48
N VAL A 133 -20.31 14.03 -2.98
CA VAL A 133 -19.13 14.80 -3.42
C VAL A 133 -18.87 14.57 -4.92
N MET A 134 -18.90 13.32 -5.36
CA MET A 134 -18.66 12.97 -6.78
C MET A 134 -19.72 13.52 -7.75
N THR A 135 -20.94 13.78 -7.31
CA THR A 135 -21.97 14.41 -8.16
C THR A 135 -21.76 15.90 -8.34
N THR A 136 -21.14 16.57 -7.37
CA THR A 136 -20.95 18.03 -7.41
C THR A 136 -19.85 18.42 -8.40
N ASP A 137 -18.86 17.57 -8.62
CA ASP A 137 -17.74 17.81 -9.54
C ASP A 137 -18.08 17.56 -11.03
N LEU A 138 -19.30 17.07 -11.33
CA LEU A 138 -19.74 16.72 -12.69
C LEU A 138 -20.75 17.73 -13.29
N ASN A 139 -21.05 18.81 -12.59
CA ASN A 139 -21.89 19.93 -13.04
C ASN A 139 -21.11 21.24 -12.98
#